data_AF-A0A0C1C015-F1
#
_entry.id   AF-A0A0C1C015-F1
#
_cell.length_a   1.000
_cell.length_b   1.000
_cell.length_c   1.000
_cell.angle_alpha   90.00
_cell.angle_beta   90.00
_cell.angle_gamma   90.00
#
_symmetry.space_group_name_H-M   'P 1'
#
loop_
_entity.id
_entity.type
_entity.pdbx_description
1 polymer ?
#
loop_
_entity_poly.entity_id
_entity_poly.type
_entity_poly.pdbx_seq_one_letter_code
_entity_poly.pdbx_strand_id
1 'polypeptide(L)'
;MSKKNVPFLCVCLCLLLSGCMRQILTVQTEYLSHENLASYHVRTPDPLLWNPPIGQRLLVSWQLPPSIKCTEDLALNIQLHFHNHTTKTEIVPVRRNTGTYVYALLNADYSEKKGILTYKVQLTLADQILEEWRHQLWVELITLNEDKEQE
;
A
#
# COMPACT_ATOMS: atom_id res chain seq x y z
N MET A 1 51.58 18.43 -23.70
CA MET A 1 51.44 17.09 -23.06
C MET A 1 50.57 17.24 -21.83
N SER A 2 49.27 16.97 -21.92
CA SER A 2 48.37 16.96 -20.76
C SER A 2 47.56 15.66 -20.80
N LYS A 3 48.14 14.60 -20.25
CA LYS A 3 47.42 13.39 -19.86
C LYS A 3 47.35 13.43 -18.35
N LYS A 4 46.14 13.49 -17.78
CA LYS A 4 45.73 12.91 -16.49
C LYS A 4 44.36 13.49 -16.12
N ASN A 5 43.48 12.62 -15.61
CA ASN A 5 42.20 12.90 -14.91
C ASN A 5 40.89 12.43 -15.60
N VAL A 6 40.91 11.84 -16.79
CA VAL A 6 39.72 11.19 -17.38
C VAL A 6 39.19 9.97 -16.58
N PRO A 7 40.03 9.09 -15.97
CA PRO A 7 39.48 7.89 -15.32
C PRO A 7 38.75 8.20 -13.99
N PHE A 8 39.09 9.29 -13.30
CA PHE A 8 38.45 9.64 -12.02
C PHE A 8 37.02 10.16 -12.20
N LEU A 9 36.77 10.92 -13.29
CA LEU A 9 35.45 11.43 -13.64
C LEU A 9 34.46 10.30 -13.99
N CYS A 10 34.92 9.27 -14.72
CA CYS A 10 34.09 8.10 -15.05
C CYS A 10 33.72 7.28 -13.81
N VAL A 11 34.63 7.12 -12.84
CA VAL A 11 34.34 6.37 -11.60
C VAL A 11 33.31 7.10 -10.74
N CYS A 12 33.41 8.42 -10.59
CA CYS A 12 32.38 9.21 -9.90
C CYS A 12 31.02 9.14 -10.61
N LEU A 13 30.98 9.12 -11.93
CA LEU A 13 29.74 9.03 -12.70
C LEU A 13 29.06 7.66 -12.54
N CYS A 14 29.83 6.57 -12.50
CA CYS A 14 29.30 5.22 -12.25
C CYS A 14 28.73 5.07 -10.83
N LEU A 15 29.31 5.71 -9.82
CA LEU A 15 28.82 5.67 -8.43
C LEU A 15 27.49 6.43 -8.23
N LEU A 16 27.19 7.41 -9.09
CA LEU A 16 25.94 8.16 -9.05
C LEU A 16 24.76 7.40 -9.70
N LEU A 17 25.03 6.34 -10.46
CA LEU A 17 24.02 5.56 -11.19
C LEU A 17 23.59 4.25 -10.50
N SER A 18 24.24 3.87 -9.39
CA SER A 18 23.97 2.63 -8.66
C SER A 18 22.84 2.71 -7.61
N GLY A 19 22.05 3.78 -7.59
CA GLY A 19 21.01 4.01 -6.57
C GLY A 19 19.65 3.32 -6.82
N CYS A 20 19.51 2.48 -7.84
CA CYS A 20 18.22 1.88 -8.19
C CYS A 20 17.90 0.69 -7.26
N MET A 21 17.38 0.97 -6.07
CA MET A 21 16.81 -0.06 -5.20
C MET A 21 15.44 -0.47 -5.75
N ARG A 22 15.28 -1.76 -6.05
CA ARG A 22 14.01 -2.31 -6.51
C ARG A 22 13.07 -2.45 -5.31
N GLN A 23 12.05 -1.62 -5.27
CA GLN A 23 11.03 -1.64 -4.24
C GLN A 23 10.15 -2.89 -4.41
N ILE A 24 10.01 -3.72 -3.37
CA ILE A 24 9.21 -4.94 -3.46
C ILE A 24 7.75 -4.62 -3.27
N LEU A 25 7.41 -3.69 -2.37
CA LEU A 25 6.05 -3.36 -1.99
C LEU A 25 5.74 -1.89 -2.32
N THR A 26 4.67 -1.65 -3.06
CA THR A 26 4.16 -0.31 -3.37
C THR A 26 2.74 -0.19 -2.88
N VAL A 27 2.44 0.88 -2.13
CA VAL A 27 1.08 1.14 -1.64
C VAL A 27 0.62 2.51 -2.08
N GLN A 28 -0.58 2.58 -2.66
CA GLN A 28 -1.19 3.81 -3.14
C GLN A 28 -2.63 3.92 -2.66
N THR A 29 -3.05 5.12 -2.29
CA THR A 29 -4.45 5.44 -1.99
C THR A 29 -5.07 6.18 -3.17
N GLU A 30 -6.19 5.68 -3.67
CA GLU A 30 -6.99 6.33 -4.72
C GLU A 30 -8.33 6.76 -4.15
N TYR A 31 -8.77 7.96 -4.51
CA TYR A 31 -10.09 8.47 -4.18
C TYR A 31 -11.02 8.28 -5.37
N LEU A 32 -12.24 7.82 -5.09
CA LEU A 32 -13.28 7.60 -6.09
C LEU A 32 -14.42 8.59 -5.91
N SER A 33 -14.81 9.18 -7.03
CA SER A 33 -15.97 10.03 -7.19
C SER A 33 -16.51 9.89 -8.61
N HIS A 34 -17.57 10.64 -8.92
CA HIS A 34 -18.10 10.75 -10.28
C HIS A 34 -17.07 11.22 -11.31
N GLU A 35 -16.05 12.00 -10.89
CA GLU A 35 -14.99 12.48 -11.78
C GLU A 35 -14.11 11.36 -12.33
N ASN A 36 -14.11 10.18 -11.69
CA ASN A 36 -13.40 9.01 -12.17
C ASN A 36 -14.16 8.26 -13.28
N LEU A 37 -15.41 8.63 -13.58
CA LEU A 37 -16.22 8.00 -14.63
C LEU A 37 -15.91 8.65 -15.99
N ALA A 38 -15.59 7.84 -16.99
CA ALA A 38 -15.33 8.35 -18.35
C ALA A 38 -16.55 9.09 -18.92
N SER A 39 -17.75 8.57 -18.65
CA SER A 39 -19.05 9.14 -19.06
C SER A 39 -19.27 10.57 -18.56
N TYR A 40 -18.73 10.91 -17.39
CA TYR A 40 -18.77 12.28 -16.85
C TYR A 40 -18.02 13.26 -17.77
N HIS A 41 -16.83 12.87 -18.24
CA HIS A 41 -15.99 13.73 -19.10
C HIS A 41 -16.52 13.83 -20.53
N VAL A 42 -17.05 12.75 -21.09
CA VAL A 42 -17.63 12.74 -22.45
C VAL A 42 -19.10 13.17 -22.50
N ARG A 43 -19.70 13.47 -21.34
CA ARG A 43 -21.11 13.88 -21.17
C ARG A 43 -22.11 12.92 -21.83
N THR A 44 -21.82 11.63 -21.73
CA THR A 44 -22.69 10.57 -22.23
C THR A 44 -23.67 10.18 -21.12
N PRO A 45 -24.98 10.00 -21.41
CA PRO A 45 -25.91 9.49 -20.41
C PRO A 45 -25.49 8.10 -19.95
N ASP A 46 -25.14 7.99 -18.67
CA ASP A 46 -24.70 6.77 -18.01
C ASP A 46 -25.48 6.61 -16.69
N PRO A 47 -26.19 5.49 -16.47
CA PRO A 47 -26.89 5.24 -15.22
C PRO A 47 -26.01 5.33 -13.97
N LEU A 48 -24.70 5.07 -14.09
CA LEU A 48 -23.75 5.22 -12.98
C LEU A 48 -23.54 6.68 -12.57
N LEU A 49 -23.84 7.65 -13.44
CA LEU A 49 -23.81 9.07 -13.06
C LEU A 49 -24.98 9.47 -12.17
N TRP A 50 -26.09 8.72 -12.15
CA TRP A 50 -27.22 9.00 -11.27
C TRP A 50 -26.92 8.68 -9.80
N ASN A 51 -26.07 7.68 -9.56
CA ASN A 51 -25.59 7.34 -8.23
C ASN A 51 -24.12 6.86 -8.31
N PRO A 52 -23.17 7.80 -8.45
CA PRO A 52 -21.77 7.47 -8.67
C PRO A 52 -21.17 6.82 -7.43
N PRO A 53 -20.26 5.85 -7.60
CA PRO A 53 -19.55 5.29 -6.46
C PRO A 53 -18.67 6.37 -5.83
N ILE A 54 -18.75 6.49 -4.51
CA ILE A 54 -17.91 7.41 -3.73
C ILE A 54 -17.10 6.58 -2.74
N GLY A 55 -15.82 6.89 -2.61
CA GLY A 55 -15.01 6.31 -1.54
C GLY A 55 -13.53 6.31 -1.83
N GLN A 56 -12.85 5.29 -1.33
CA GLN A 56 -11.39 5.15 -1.40
C GLN A 56 -10.99 3.72 -1.74
N ARG A 57 -9.83 3.57 -2.38
CA ARG A 57 -9.17 2.29 -2.60
C ARG A 57 -7.75 2.36 -2.09
N LEU A 58 -7.31 1.30 -1.41
CA LEU A 58 -5.92 1.07 -1.09
C LEU A 58 -5.40 -0.02 -2.04
N LEU A 59 -4.49 0.37 -2.94
CA LEU A 59 -3.83 -0.51 -3.88
C LEU A 59 -2.51 -0.93 -3.26
N VAL A 60 -2.33 -2.23 -3.08
CA VAL A 60 -1.12 -2.85 -2.55
C VAL A 60 -0.54 -3.72 -3.66
N SER A 61 0.51 -3.22 -4.30
CA SER A 61 1.20 -3.91 -5.38
C SER A 61 2.52 -4.48 -4.89
N TRP A 62 2.87 -5.67 -5.37
CA TRP A 62 4.14 -6.30 -5.03
C TRP A 62 4.88 -6.81 -6.26
N GLN A 63 6.21 -6.82 -6.15
CA GLN A 63 7.13 -7.37 -7.14
C GLN A 63 8.30 -8.06 -6.46
N LEU A 64 8.15 -9.36 -6.23
CA LEU A 64 9.12 -10.20 -5.56
C LEU A 64 10.30 -10.52 -6.49
N PRO A 65 11.55 -10.40 -6.01
CA PRO A 65 12.69 -10.88 -6.75
C PRO A 65 12.60 -12.41 -6.95
N PRO A 66 13.21 -12.96 -8.02
CA PRO A 66 13.17 -14.41 -8.29
C PRO A 66 13.77 -15.29 -7.18
N SER A 67 14.58 -14.71 -6.28
CA SER A 67 15.13 -15.38 -5.11
C SER A 67 14.07 -15.77 -4.08
N ILE A 68 12.94 -15.06 -4.04
CA ILE A 68 11.83 -15.34 -3.13
C ILE A 68 10.82 -16.23 -3.87
N LYS A 69 10.64 -17.45 -3.35
CA LYS A 69 9.61 -18.37 -3.85
C LYS A 69 8.28 -18.02 -3.20
N CYS A 70 7.22 -17.98 -4.01
CA CYS A 70 5.87 -17.89 -3.48
C CYS A 70 5.48 -19.24 -2.87
N THR A 71 5.68 -19.37 -1.56
CA THR A 71 5.21 -20.50 -0.75
C THR A 71 3.87 -20.16 -0.11
N GLU A 72 3.23 -21.13 0.54
CA GLU A 72 1.93 -20.93 1.20
C GLU A 72 2.00 -19.96 2.38
N ASP A 73 3.17 -19.81 2.99
CA ASP A 73 3.41 -18.94 4.14
C ASP A 73 3.68 -17.46 3.78
N LEU A 74 3.67 -17.12 2.48
CA LEU A 74 3.88 -15.76 2.02
C LEU A 74 2.55 -15.01 1.99
N ALA A 75 2.45 -13.93 2.78
CA ALA A 75 1.21 -13.18 2.94
C ALA A 75 1.46 -11.66 3.05
N LEU A 76 0.45 -10.89 2.68
CA LEU A 76 0.35 -9.46 2.99
C LEU A 76 -0.54 -9.30 4.22
N ASN A 77 0.01 -8.72 5.28
CA ASN A 77 -0.74 -8.28 6.45
C ASN A 77 -1.02 -6.79 6.31
N ILE A 78 -2.27 -6.44 6.08
CA ILE A 78 -2.73 -5.07 5.85
C ILE A 78 -3.54 -4.64 7.08
N GLN A 79 -3.04 -3.68 7.82
CA GLN A 79 -3.71 -3.07 8.95
C GLN A 79 -4.20 -1.69 8.56
N LEU A 80 -5.49 -1.42 8.81
CA LEU A 80 -6.18 -0.20 8.45
C LEU A 80 -6.76 0.43 9.70
N HIS A 81 -6.53 1.72 9.88
CA HIS A 81 -7.26 2.54 10.84
C HIS A 81 -8.19 3.48 10.06
N PHE A 82 -9.45 3.54 10.46
CA PHE A 82 -10.45 4.40 9.84
C PHE A 82 -10.68 5.67 10.67
N HIS A 83 -11.27 6.68 10.05
CA HIS A 83 -11.58 7.95 10.71
C HIS A 83 -12.64 7.82 11.82
N ASN A 84 -13.44 6.76 11.81
CA ASN A 84 -14.36 6.43 12.90
C ASN A 84 -13.70 5.69 14.09
N HIS A 85 -12.37 5.64 14.15
CA HIS A 85 -11.57 4.94 15.16
C HIS A 85 -11.67 3.41 15.14
N THR A 86 -12.37 2.83 14.16
CA THR A 86 -12.35 1.38 13.98
C THR A 86 -11.07 0.94 13.27
N THR A 87 -10.68 -0.30 13.53
CA THR A 87 -9.50 -0.93 12.93
C THR A 87 -9.89 -2.18 12.17
N LYS A 88 -9.14 -2.49 11.11
CA LYS A 88 -9.32 -3.73 10.36
C LYS A 88 -7.99 -4.32 9.95
N THR A 89 -7.87 -5.63 10.09
CA THR A 89 -6.71 -6.39 9.63
C THR A 89 -7.16 -7.35 8.54
N GLU A 90 -6.45 -7.34 7.42
CA GLU A 90 -6.65 -8.23 6.28
C GLU A 90 -5.35 -9.01 6.05
N ILE A 91 -5.47 -10.32 5.90
CA ILE A 91 -4.35 -11.22 5.60
C ILE A 91 -4.59 -11.81 4.21
N VAL A 92 -3.73 -11.45 3.26
CA VAL A 92 -3.88 -11.83 1.86
C VAL A 92 -2.74 -12.75 1.43
N PRO A 93 -3.00 -14.02 1.07
CA PRO A 93 -1.94 -14.92 0.63
C PRO A 93 -1.36 -14.51 -0.72
N VAL A 94 -0.03 -14.47 -0.83
CA VAL A 94 0.70 -14.08 -2.04
C VAL A 94 1.12 -15.33 -2.80
N ARG A 95 0.34 -15.67 -3.83
CA ARG A 95 0.58 -16.87 -4.65
C ARG A 95 1.44 -16.63 -5.89
N ARG A 96 1.76 -15.38 -6.20
CA ARG A 96 2.47 -14.97 -7.42
C ARG A 96 3.55 -13.95 -7.09
N ASN A 97 4.65 -13.99 -7.85
CA ASN A 97 5.77 -13.08 -7.66
C ASN A 97 5.39 -11.61 -7.88
N THR A 98 4.41 -11.35 -8.74
CA THR A 98 3.86 -10.02 -8.97
C THR A 98 2.35 -10.05 -8.81
N GLY A 99 1.80 -8.95 -8.30
CA GLY A 99 0.37 -8.82 -8.16
C GLY A 99 -0.03 -7.48 -7.58
N THR A 100 -1.34 -7.28 -7.50
CA THR A 100 -1.93 -6.12 -6.85
C THR A 100 -3.18 -6.57 -6.14
N TYR A 101 -3.28 -6.21 -4.87
CA TYR A 101 -4.46 -6.36 -4.05
C TYR A 101 -5.12 -4.99 -3.89
N VAL A 102 -6.45 -4.96 -3.95
CA VAL A 102 -7.21 -3.72 -3.85
C VAL A 102 -8.20 -3.86 -2.71
N TYR A 103 -7.98 -3.09 -1.63
CA TYR A 103 -8.97 -2.91 -0.59
C TYR A 103 -9.89 -1.74 -0.99
N ALA A 104 -11.18 -2.01 -1.20
CA ALA A 104 -12.15 -1.00 -1.60
C ALA A 104 -13.05 -0.62 -0.41
N LEU A 105 -13.09 0.67 -0.09
CA LEU A 105 -13.96 1.27 0.91
C LEU A 105 -14.92 2.22 0.21
N LEU A 106 -16.15 1.75 -0.09
CA LEU A 106 -17.08 2.45 -0.98
C LEU A 106 -18.43 2.72 -0.31
N ASN A 107 -19.13 3.75 -0.79
CA ASN A 107 -20.54 4.04 -0.52
C ASN A 107 -20.90 4.04 0.97
N ALA A 108 -21.74 3.10 1.41
CA ALA A 108 -22.20 3.01 2.80
C ALA A 108 -21.04 2.79 3.77
N ASP A 109 -20.16 1.84 3.48
CA ASP A 109 -18.95 1.57 4.27
C ASP A 109 -18.05 2.80 4.38
N TYR A 110 -17.88 3.52 3.26
CA TYR A 110 -17.10 4.76 3.26
C TYR A 110 -17.74 5.83 4.14
N SER A 111 -19.06 5.96 4.08
CA SER A 111 -19.82 6.93 4.88
C SER A 111 -19.77 6.61 6.37
N GLU A 112 -19.89 5.33 6.74
CA GLU A 112 -19.83 4.87 8.12
C GLU A 112 -18.42 5.00 8.71
N LYS A 113 -17.40 4.54 7.96
CA LYS A 113 -16.01 4.52 8.41
C LYS A 113 -15.32 5.88 8.25
N LYS A 114 -15.95 6.81 7.51
CA LYS A 114 -15.45 8.17 7.19
C LYS A 114 -14.11 8.16 6.45
N GLY A 115 -13.81 7.09 5.73
CA GLY A 115 -12.54 6.90 5.02
C GLY A 115 -11.44 6.21 5.84
N ILE A 116 -10.37 5.86 5.13
CA ILE A 116 -9.12 5.32 5.67
C ILE A 116 -8.30 6.48 6.20
N LEU A 117 -7.99 6.45 7.50
CA LEU A 117 -7.16 7.45 8.16
C LEU A 117 -5.67 7.16 7.97
N THR A 118 -5.27 5.91 8.23
CA THR A 118 -3.87 5.47 8.12
C THR A 118 -3.82 3.96 7.91
N TYR A 119 -2.68 3.46 7.42
CA TYR A 119 -2.48 2.04 7.14
C TYR A 119 -1.03 1.61 7.35
N LYS A 120 -0.85 0.31 7.61
CA LYS A 120 0.43 -0.40 7.62
C LYS A 120 0.27 -1.67 6.81
N VAL A 121 1.20 -1.92 5.91
CA VAL A 121 1.23 -3.14 5.09
C VAL A 121 2.56 -3.84 5.32
N GLN A 122 2.51 -5.12 5.65
CA GLN A 122 3.68 -5.95 5.84
C GLN A 122 3.61 -7.13 4.90
N LEU A 123 4.68 -7.37 4.15
CA LEU A 123 4.89 -8.61 3.43
C LEU A 123 5.64 -9.57 4.36
N THR A 124 5.02 -10.68 4.72
CA THR A 124 5.58 -11.67 5.65
C THR A 124 5.76 -13.03 5.00
N LEU A 125 6.85 -13.72 5.35
CA LEU A 125 7.11 -15.11 5.02
C LEU A 125 7.31 -15.89 6.32
N ALA A 126 6.40 -16.81 6.64
CA ALA A 126 6.47 -17.61 7.87
C ALA A 126 6.74 -16.74 9.13
N ASP A 127 5.92 -15.70 9.32
CA ASP A 127 6.02 -14.68 10.37
C ASP A 127 7.26 -13.75 10.34
N GLN A 128 8.17 -13.94 9.39
CA GLN A 128 9.27 -13.01 9.17
C GLN A 128 8.83 -11.88 8.23
N ILE A 129 8.98 -10.62 8.67
CA ILE A 129 8.72 -9.45 7.83
C ILE A 129 9.84 -9.29 6.80
N LEU A 130 9.48 -9.39 5.52
CA LEU A 130 10.37 -9.18 4.37
C LEU A 130 10.46 -7.70 4.00
N GLU A 131 9.30 -7.04 3.90
CA GLU A 131 9.19 -5.62 3.61
C GLU A 131 7.98 -5.05 4.35
N GLU A 132 8.07 -3.78 4.71
CA GLU A 132 7.02 -3.06 5.40
C GLU A 132 6.83 -1.68 4.78
N TRP A 133 5.57 -1.30 4.63
CA TRP A 133 5.15 0.02 4.19
C TRP A 133 4.23 0.63 5.22
N ARG A 134 4.57 1.82 5.71
CA ARG A 134 3.77 2.56 6.68
C ARG A 134 3.29 3.87 6.07
N HIS A 135 2.01 4.16 6.23
CA HIS A 135 1.51 5.50 6.01
C HIS A 135 2.16 6.47 7.00
N GLN A 136 2.36 7.74 6.60
CA GLN A 136 3.11 8.72 7.40
C GLN A 136 2.48 9.00 8.77
N LEU A 137 1.16 8.82 8.89
CA LEU A 137 0.40 9.01 10.13
C LEU A 137 0.24 7.72 10.94
N TRP A 138 0.94 6.63 10.57
CA TRP A 138 0.82 5.37 11.29
C TRP A 138 1.48 5.44 12.66
N VAL A 139 0.74 5.00 13.68
CA VAL A 139 1.21 4.84 15.05
C VAL A 139 0.67 3.53 15.60
N GLU A 140 1.46 2.85 16.42
CA GLU A 140 0.98 1.68 17.16
C GLU A 140 0.03 2.14 18.26
N LEU A 141 -1.15 1.52 18.33
CA LEU A 141 -2.15 1.86 19.35
C LEU A 141 -1.71 1.28 20.69
N ILE A 142 -1.72 2.13 21.72
CA ILE A 142 -1.44 1.71 23.10
C ILE A 142 -2.71 1.07 23.64
N THR A 143 -2.72 -0.26 23.77
CA THR A 143 -3.77 -0.97 24.50
C THR A 143 -3.45 -0.92 25.98
N LEU A 144 -4.24 -0.14 26.74
CA LEU A 144 -4.22 -0.23 28.19
C LEU A 144 -4.94 -1.52 28.55
N ASN A 145 -4.19 -2.56 28.93
CA ASN A 145 -4.79 -3.69 29.61
C ASN A 145 -5.22 -3.16 30.97
N GLU A 146 -6.54 -3.00 31.16
CA GLU A 146 -7.10 -2.87 32.50
C GLU A 146 -6.81 -4.19 33.21
N ASP A 147 -5.74 -4.20 33.99
CA ASP A 147 -5.47 -5.24 34.95
C ASP A 147 -6.73 -5.33 35.82
N LYS A 148 -7.53 -6.37 35.60
CA LYS A 148 -8.66 -6.69 36.46
C LYS A 148 -8.11 -6.87 37.86
N GLU A 149 -8.31 -5.85 38.70
CA GLU A 149 -8.15 -5.95 40.14
C GLU A 149 -8.97 -7.17 40.59
N GLN A 150 -8.27 -8.20 41.04
CA GLN A 150 -8.87 -9.35 41.68
C GLN A 150 -9.42 -8.87 43.03
N GLU A 151 -10.73 -8.69 43.11
CA GLU A 151 -11.47 -8.71 44.39
C GLU A 151 -11.68 -10.14 44.87
#